data_AF-A0A8S7NPN7-F1
#
_entry.id   AF-A0A8S7NPN7-F1
#
_cell.length_a   1.000
_cell.length_b   1.000
_cell.length_c   1.000
_cell.angle_alpha   90.00
_cell.angle_beta   90.00
_cell.angle_gamma   90.00
#
_symmetry.space_group_name_H-M   'P 1'
#
loop_
_entity.id
_entity.type
_entity.pdbx_description
1 polymer ?
#
loop_
_entity_poly.entity_id
_entity_poly.type
_entity_poly.pdbx_seq_one_letter_code
_entity_poly.pdbx_strand_id
1 'polypeptide(L)'
;RQCVLPRWLDIPLRGVKYLLLSFFLYIALLMPAQAIHYFMLSPYSVVMDVKMLDFFRHMGTATLISVTVLLIASLFIRHAWCRYLCPYGALMGMVSLLSPFKIRRNAESCIDCGKCAKNCPSRIPVDKLIQVRTVECTGCMTCVESCPVASTLTFSLQKPAANKKAFALSGWLMTLLILGIMFAVIGYAMYAGVWQSPVPEELYRRLIPQAPMIGH
;
A
#
# COMPACT_ATOMS: atom_id res chain seq x y z
N ARG A 1 -12.53 -18.33 11.45
CA ARG A 1 -13.12 -17.27 12.32
C ARG A 1 -12.01 -16.25 12.58
N GLN A 2 -12.19 -14.98 12.22
CA GLN A 2 -11.12 -13.97 12.36
C GLN A 2 -11.07 -13.47 13.81
N CYS A 3 -9.88 -13.36 14.37
CA CYS A 3 -9.71 -12.98 15.78
C CYS A 3 -9.99 -11.49 15.97
N VAL A 4 -10.93 -11.18 16.87
CA VAL A 4 -11.23 -9.81 17.27
C VAL A 4 -10.26 -9.41 18.38
N LEU A 5 -9.21 -8.66 18.05
CA LEU A 5 -8.38 -8.06 19.10
C LEU A 5 -9.23 -7.16 20.01
N PRO A 6 -9.01 -7.21 21.33
CA PRO A 6 -9.70 -6.34 22.26
C PRO A 6 -9.25 -4.89 22.06
N ARG A 7 -10.16 -3.93 22.33
CA ARG A 7 -9.95 -2.50 22.03
C ARG A 7 -8.68 -1.93 22.68
N TRP A 8 -8.34 -2.38 23.88
CA TRP A 8 -7.17 -1.93 24.62
C TRP A 8 -5.84 -2.30 23.94
N LEU A 9 -5.81 -3.39 23.16
CA LEU A 9 -4.63 -3.79 22.40
C LEU A 9 -4.63 -3.20 20.98
N ASP A 10 -5.80 -3.01 20.39
CA ASP A 10 -5.95 -2.47 19.04
C ASP A 10 -5.59 -0.97 18.92
N ILE A 11 -5.83 -0.17 19.97
CA ILE A 11 -5.46 1.25 19.99
C ILE A 11 -3.93 1.46 19.92
N PRO A 12 -3.10 0.88 20.82
CA PRO A 12 -1.66 1.10 20.79
C PRO A 12 -1.02 0.53 19.51
N LEU A 13 -1.46 -0.65 19.05
CA LEU A 13 -0.96 -1.24 17.81
C LEU A 13 -1.25 -0.37 16.58
N ARG A 14 -2.37 0.36 16.54
CA ARG A 14 -2.63 1.34 15.46
C ARG A 14 -1.76 2.59 15.58
N GLY A 15 -1.30 2.95 16.77
CA GLY A 15 -0.36 4.05 16.97
C GLY A 15 1.00 3.81 16.32
N VAL A 16 1.45 2.54 16.25
CA VAL A 16 2.77 2.16 15.72
C VAL A 16 2.98 2.65 14.29
N LYS A 17 2.01 2.47 13.38
CA LYS A 17 2.13 2.97 11.99
C LYS A 17 2.28 4.50 11.90
N TYR A 18 1.66 5.25 12.83
CA TYR A 18 1.77 6.71 12.85
C TYR A 18 3.12 7.15 13.42
N LEU A 19 3.65 6.43 14.42
CA LEU A 19 5.02 6.63 14.90
C LEU A 19 6.04 6.35 13.80
N LEU A 20 5.91 5.24 13.08
CA LEU A 20 6.79 4.90 11.95
C LEU A 20 6.68 5.96 10.85
N LEU A 21 5.47 6.39 10.49
CA LEU A 21 5.30 7.45 9.51
C LEU A 21 5.95 8.76 9.97
N SER A 22 5.80 9.14 11.24
CA SER A 22 6.44 10.33 11.80
C SER A 22 7.96 10.21 11.76
N PHE A 23 8.52 9.04 12.03
CA PHE A 23 9.96 8.78 11.95
C PHE A 23 10.49 8.94 10.52
N PHE A 24 9.82 8.33 9.53
CA PHE A 24 10.23 8.49 8.13
C PHE A 24 10.04 9.92 7.63
N LEU A 25 8.95 10.59 8.02
CA LEU A 25 8.70 11.98 7.66
C LEU A 25 9.75 12.91 8.29
N TYR A 26 10.14 12.64 9.54
CA TYR A 26 11.21 13.37 10.21
C TYR A 26 12.53 13.24 9.42
N ILE A 27 12.98 12.03 9.11
CA ILE A 27 14.20 11.82 8.31
C ILE A 27 14.10 12.51 6.95
N ALA A 28 12.96 12.38 6.26
CA ALA A 28 12.76 12.97 4.95
C ALA A 28 12.79 14.51 4.99
N LEU A 29 12.23 15.13 6.02
CA LEU A 29 12.22 16.59 6.17
C LEU A 29 13.56 17.17 6.61
N LEU A 30 14.37 16.40 7.34
CA LEU A 30 15.73 16.82 7.74
C LEU A 30 16.76 16.71 6.63
N MET A 31 16.52 15.93 5.57
CA MET A 31 17.44 15.82 4.44
C MET A 31 17.19 16.94 3.41
N PRO A 32 18.15 17.86 3.21
CA PRO A 32 18.02 18.87 2.16
C PRO A 32 18.17 18.23 0.77
N ALA A 33 17.48 18.78 -0.23
CA ALA A 33 17.44 18.22 -1.60
C ALA A 33 18.84 18.03 -2.22
N GLN A 34 19.79 18.90 -1.88
CA GLN A 34 21.20 18.79 -2.31
C GLN A 34 21.90 17.52 -1.80
N ALA A 35 21.59 17.07 -0.58
CA ALA A 35 22.17 15.85 -0.01
C ALA A 35 21.61 14.60 -0.71
N ILE A 36 20.34 14.61 -1.10
CA ILE A 36 19.71 13.52 -1.85
C ILE A 36 20.36 13.38 -3.24
N HIS A 37 20.60 14.50 -3.94
CA HIS A 37 21.26 14.48 -5.23
C HIS A 37 22.71 13.96 -5.14
N TYR A 38 23.44 14.37 -4.10
CA TYR A 38 24.79 13.86 -3.85
C TYR A 38 24.79 12.37 -3.49
N PHE A 39 23.82 11.92 -2.70
CA PHE A 39 23.64 10.51 -2.34
C PHE A 39 23.35 9.63 -3.55
N MET A 40 22.45 10.06 -4.45
CA MET A 40 22.09 9.31 -5.66
C MET A 40 23.28 9.10 -6.61
N LEU A 41 24.18 10.09 -6.71
CA LEU A 41 25.39 10.03 -7.55
C LEU A 41 26.59 9.38 -6.84
N SER A 42 26.50 9.18 -5.52
CA SER A 42 27.60 8.59 -4.75
C SER A 42 27.73 7.08 -4.99
N PRO A 43 28.95 6.51 -4.92
CA PRO A 43 29.16 5.05 -4.98
C PRO A 43 28.40 4.28 -3.90
N TYR A 44 27.95 4.96 -2.84
CA TYR A 44 27.18 4.38 -1.76
C TYR A 44 25.82 3.84 -2.24
N SER A 45 25.16 4.48 -3.23
CA SER A 45 23.87 4.00 -3.76
C SER A 45 24.00 2.61 -4.38
N VAL A 46 25.05 2.40 -5.19
CA VAL A 46 25.36 1.11 -5.81
C VAL A 46 25.70 0.05 -4.76
N VAL A 47 26.43 0.40 -3.70
CA VAL A 47 26.72 -0.52 -2.59
C VAL A 47 25.44 -0.91 -1.84
N MET A 48 24.51 0.02 -1.63
CA MET A 48 23.21 -0.28 -1.00
C MET A 48 22.38 -1.24 -1.86
N ASP A 49 22.33 -1.02 -3.18
CA ASP A 49 21.60 -1.92 -4.10
C ASP A 49 22.20 -3.33 -4.09
N VAL A 50 23.53 -3.44 -4.09
CA VAL A 50 24.23 -4.73 -4.00
C VAL A 50 23.97 -5.41 -2.65
N LYS A 51 24.01 -4.69 -1.53
CA LYS A 51 23.69 -5.23 -0.19
C LYS A 51 22.22 -5.65 -0.09
N MET A 52 21.30 -4.89 -0.67
CA MET A 52 19.89 -5.24 -0.74
C MET A 52 19.69 -6.55 -1.53
N LEU A 53 20.37 -6.70 -2.67
CA LEU A 53 20.36 -7.95 -3.44
C LEU A 53 20.94 -9.12 -2.64
N ASP A 54 22.07 -8.93 -1.97
CA ASP A 54 22.69 -9.98 -1.14
C ASP A 54 21.78 -10.39 0.02
N PHE A 55 21.12 -9.45 0.69
CA PHE A 55 20.12 -9.70 1.71
C PHE A 55 18.93 -10.54 1.21
N PHE A 56 18.47 -10.34 -0.02
CA PHE A 56 17.42 -11.17 -0.61
C PHE A 56 17.91 -12.56 -1.03
N ARG A 57 19.17 -12.69 -1.46
CA ARG A 57 19.78 -13.96 -1.82
C ARG A 57 20.10 -14.81 -0.60
N HIS A 58 20.59 -14.18 0.46
CA HIS A 58 20.94 -14.77 1.74
C HIS A 58 19.99 -14.25 2.83
N MET A 59 18.72 -14.67 2.77
CA MET A 59 17.73 -14.27 3.77
C MET A 59 18.20 -14.72 5.16
N GLY A 60 18.61 -13.76 5.99
CA GLY A 60 18.99 -14.01 7.37
C GLY A 60 17.87 -14.65 8.19
N THR A 61 18.25 -15.30 9.30
CA THR A 61 17.28 -15.91 10.21
C THR A 61 16.28 -14.90 10.77
N ALA A 62 16.73 -13.67 11.07
CA ALA A 62 15.89 -12.60 11.59
C ALA A 62 14.81 -12.13 10.60
N THR A 63 15.13 -12.02 9.30
CA THR A 63 14.14 -11.68 8.28
C THR A 63 13.12 -12.78 8.09
N LEU A 64 13.58 -14.02 8.04
CA LEU A 64 12.69 -15.17 7.89
C LEU A 64 11.70 -15.23 9.06
N ILE A 65 12.17 -15.08 10.30
CA ILE A 65 11.30 -14.99 11.48
C ILE A 65 10.29 -13.84 11.34
N SER A 66 10.76 -12.64 10.96
CA SER A 66 9.90 -11.47 10.82
C SER A 66 8.80 -11.68 9.79
N VAL A 67 9.14 -12.21 8.61
CA VAL A 67 8.19 -12.50 7.54
C VAL A 67 7.20 -13.59 7.97
N THR A 68 7.67 -14.67 8.60
CA THR A 68 6.81 -15.75 9.10
C THR A 68 5.82 -15.24 10.14
N VAL A 69 6.27 -14.43 11.11
CA VAL A 69 5.38 -13.83 12.12
C VAL A 69 4.31 -12.94 11.47
N LEU A 70 4.69 -12.14 10.48
CA LEU A 70 3.76 -11.27 9.76
C LEU A 70 2.74 -12.04 8.91
N LEU A 71 3.17 -13.13 8.28
CA LEU A 71 2.28 -14.02 7.53
C LEU A 71 1.26 -14.68 8.47
N ILE A 72 1.72 -15.24 9.59
CA ILE A 72 0.84 -15.82 10.61
C ILE A 72 -0.14 -14.77 11.12
N ALA A 73 0.34 -13.57 11.48
CA ALA A 73 -0.52 -12.47 11.94
C ALA A 73 -1.57 -12.08 10.90
N SER A 74 -1.22 -12.10 9.60
CA SER A 74 -2.14 -11.77 8.50
C SER A 74 -3.25 -12.80 8.28
N LEU A 75 -3.02 -14.07 8.67
CA LEU A 75 -4.08 -15.11 8.65
C LEU A 75 -5.12 -14.87 9.74
N PHE A 76 -4.71 -14.40 10.92
CA PHE A 76 -5.62 -14.13 12.04
C PHE A 76 -6.29 -12.75 11.94
N ILE A 77 -5.58 -11.76 11.41
CA ILE A 77 -6.01 -10.36 11.30
C ILE A 77 -5.92 -9.92 9.84
N ARG A 78 -7.08 -9.63 9.24
CA ARG A 78 -7.16 -9.09 7.87
C ARG A 78 -6.30 -7.82 7.73
N HIS A 79 -5.35 -7.86 6.80
CA HIS A 79 -4.43 -6.76 6.51
C HIS A 79 -3.66 -6.27 7.74
N ALA A 80 -3.19 -7.19 8.61
CA ALA A 80 -2.44 -6.87 9.83
C ALA A 80 -1.30 -5.87 9.60
N TRP A 81 -0.50 -6.12 8.56
CA TRP A 81 0.60 -5.24 8.15
C TRP A 81 0.13 -3.81 7.87
N CYS A 82 -0.86 -3.65 6.98
CA CYS A 82 -1.38 -2.34 6.60
C CYS A 82 -2.08 -1.61 7.75
N ARG A 83 -2.64 -2.37 8.71
CA ARG A 83 -3.36 -1.82 9.85
C ARG A 83 -2.45 -1.30 10.95
N TYR A 84 -1.32 -1.98 11.21
CA TYR A 84 -0.50 -1.71 12.40
C TYR A 84 0.95 -1.28 12.10
N LEU A 85 1.59 -1.82 11.06
CA LEU A 85 3.02 -1.61 10.84
C LEU A 85 3.35 -0.73 9.63
N CYS A 86 2.47 -0.68 8.63
CA CYS A 86 2.77 0.00 7.38
C CYS A 86 2.63 1.54 7.50
N PRO A 87 3.73 2.32 7.36
CA PRO A 87 3.65 3.78 7.37
C PRO A 87 2.87 4.32 6.16
N TYR A 88 2.95 3.63 5.02
CA TYR A 88 2.15 3.96 3.84
C TYR A 88 0.65 3.77 4.08
N GLY A 89 0.26 2.81 4.92
CA GLY A 89 -1.12 2.62 5.35
C GLY A 89 -1.65 3.82 6.15
N ALA A 90 -0.82 4.39 7.04
CA ALA A 90 -1.15 5.62 7.77
C ALA A 90 -1.27 6.81 6.81
N LEU A 91 -0.32 6.96 5.88
CA LEU A 91 -0.35 8.02 4.87
C LEU A 91 -1.62 7.94 4.01
N MET A 92 -1.94 6.75 3.48
CA MET A 92 -3.15 6.53 2.69
C MET A 92 -4.43 6.79 3.48
N GLY A 93 -4.45 6.48 4.77
CA GLY A 93 -5.56 6.82 5.65
C GLY A 93 -5.78 8.34 5.79
N MET A 94 -4.69 9.10 5.95
CA MET A 94 -4.75 10.57 6.03
C MET A 94 -5.10 11.20 4.68
N VAL A 95 -4.49 10.75 3.59
CA VAL A 95 -4.83 11.19 2.23
C VAL A 95 -6.28 10.84 1.91
N SER A 96 -6.74 9.65 2.31
CA SER A 96 -8.15 9.27 2.16
C SER A 96 -9.06 10.20 2.95
N LEU A 97 -8.67 10.64 4.16
CA LEU A 97 -9.43 11.63 4.94
C LEU A 97 -9.51 13.00 4.26
N LEU A 98 -8.45 13.45 3.59
CA LEU A 98 -8.42 14.73 2.87
C LEU A 98 -9.08 14.64 1.48
N SER A 99 -9.07 13.47 0.86
CA SER A 99 -9.59 13.25 -0.50
C SER A 99 -11.11 13.48 -0.57
N PRO A 100 -11.60 14.13 -1.65
CA PRO A 100 -13.02 14.27 -1.91
C PRO A 100 -13.70 12.95 -2.33
N PHE A 101 -12.91 11.96 -2.78
CA PHE A 101 -13.41 10.62 -3.10
C PHE A 101 -13.56 9.80 -1.83
N LYS A 102 -14.81 9.39 -1.55
CA LYS A 102 -15.17 8.71 -0.31
C LYS A 102 -16.12 7.56 -0.58
N ILE A 103 -16.09 6.58 0.32
CA ILE A 103 -17.12 5.56 0.40
C ILE A 103 -18.39 6.21 0.94
N ARG A 104 -19.46 6.20 0.14
CA ARG A 104 -20.79 6.69 0.50
C ARG A 104 -21.80 5.56 0.47
N ARG A 105 -22.70 5.54 1.45
CA ARG A 105 -23.83 4.62 1.55
C ARG A 105 -25.10 5.33 1.12
N ASN A 106 -25.87 4.70 0.24
CA ASN A 106 -27.26 5.08 0.00
C ASN A 106 -28.14 4.40 1.07
N ALA A 107 -28.80 5.19 1.91
CA ALA A 107 -29.66 4.67 2.97
C ALA A 107 -30.96 4.05 2.41
N GLU A 108 -31.44 4.50 1.26
CA GLU A 108 -32.69 4.04 0.64
C GLU A 108 -32.56 2.62 0.08
N SER A 109 -31.41 2.27 -0.48
CA SER A 109 -31.15 0.93 -1.05
C SER A 109 -30.51 -0.03 -0.05
N CYS A 110 -30.16 0.44 1.16
CA CYS A 110 -29.48 -0.38 2.15
C CYS A 110 -30.46 -1.26 2.92
N ILE A 111 -30.16 -2.55 3.00
CA ILE A 111 -30.92 -3.53 3.79
C ILE A 111 -30.32 -3.77 5.20
N ASP A 112 -29.43 -2.89 5.66
CA ASP A 112 -28.77 -2.92 6.98
C ASP A 112 -28.18 -4.30 7.42
N CYS A 113 -27.71 -5.10 6.45
CA CYS A 113 -27.18 -6.45 6.72
C CYS A 113 -25.86 -6.51 7.53
N GLY A 114 -25.18 -5.38 7.74
CA GLY A 114 -23.92 -5.28 8.48
C GLY A 114 -22.70 -5.98 7.85
N LYS A 115 -22.82 -6.59 6.65
CA LYS A 115 -21.72 -7.31 5.97
C LYS A 115 -20.52 -6.40 5.68
N CYS A 116 -20.76 -5.17 5.26
CA CYS A 116 -19.71 -4.19 4.94
C CYS A 116 -18.82 -3.88 6.15
N ALA A 117 -19.39 -3.71 7.35
CA ALA A 117 -18.64 -3.46 8.57
C ALA A 117 -17.88 -4.71 9.06
N LYS A 118 -18.49 -5.90 8.94
CA LYS A 118 -17.84 -7.17 9.25
C LYS A 118 -16.64 -7.43 8.33
N ASN A 119 -16.71 -7.02 7.07
CA ASN A 119 -15.64 -7.21 6.09
C ASN A 119 -14.61 -6.09 6.04
N CYS A 120 -14.84 -4.97 6.73
CA CYS A 120 -13.87 -3.89 6.79
C CYS A 120 -12.61 -4.33 7.56
N PRO A 121 -11.41 -4.32 6.94
CA PRO A 121 -10.17 -4.73 7.63
C PRO A 121 -9.81 -3.79 8.78
N SER A 122 -10.15 -2.50 8.65
CA SER A 122 -10.00 -1.49 9.70
C SER A 122 -11.14 -1.48 10.71
N ARG A 123 -12.14 -2.36 10.58
CA ARG A 123 -13.33 -2.47 11.46
C ARG A 123 -14.10 -1.16 11.63
N ILE A 124 -14.19 -0.39 10.56
CA ILE A 124 -14.99 0.84 10.52
C ILE A 124 -16.47 0.42 10.47
N PRO A 125 -17.37 1.04 11.25
CA PRO A 125 -18.80 0.77 11.22
C PRO A 125 -19.46 1.39 9.98
N VAL A 126 -19.08 0.91 8.79
CA VAL A 126 -19.55 1.41 7.47
C VAL A 126 -21.07 1.30 7.33
N ASP A 127 -21.68 0.32 7.99
CA ASP A 127 -23.13 0.09 8.08
C ASP A 127 -23.88 1.19 8.83
N LYS A 128 -23.21 1.98 9.67
CA LYS A 128 -23.83 3.08 10.44
C LYS A 128 -23.51 4.46 9.89
N LEU A 129 -22.61 4.54 8.92
CA LEU A 129 -22.12 5.79 8.36
C LEU A 129 -22.74 6.03 6.98
N ILE A 130 -23.24 7.24 6.72
CA ILE A 130 -23.63 7.68 5.36
C ILE A 130 -22.38 7.94 4.51
N GLN A 131 -21.32 8.46 5.14
CA GLN A 131 -20.05 8.75 4.51
C GLN A 131 -18.91 8.34 5.44
N VAL A 132 -17.94 7.58 4.94
CA VAL A 132 -16.77 7.18 5.72
C VAL A 132 -15.78 8.34 5.78
N ARG A 133 -15.64 8.96 6.95
CA ARG A 133 -14.68 10.05 7.23
C ARG A 133 -13.78 9.68 8.41
N THR A 134 -12.80 8.81 8.17
CA THR A 134 -11.90 8.32 9.21
C THR A 134 -10.48 8.18 8.68
N VAL A 135 -9.47 8.48 9.49
CA VAL A 135 -8.04 8.27 9.15
C VAL A 135 -7.64 6.79 9.05
N GLU A 136 -8.53 5.88 9.46
CA GLU A 136 -8.30 4.44 9.41
C GLU A 136 -8.73 3.81 8.08
N CYS A 137 -9.45 4.56 7.25
CA CYS A 137 -9.92 4.11 5.95
C CYS A 137 -8.80 4.23 4.92
N THR A 138 -8.21 3.12 4.51
CA THR A 138 -7.18 3.08 3.46
C THR A 138 -7.74 3.06 2.03
N GLY A 139 -9.07 3.06 1.86
CA GLY A 139 -9.69 3.05 0.54
C GLY A 139 -9.61 1.70 -0.20
N CYS A 140 -9.46 0.57 0.51
CA CYS A 140 -9.35 -0.77 -0.08
C CYS A 140 -10.63 -1.31 -0.78
N MET A 141 -11.75 -0.60 -0.72
CA MET A 141 -13.03 -0.94 -1.37
C MET A 141 -13.66 -2.30 -1.06
N THR A 142 -13.11 -3.10 -0.14
CA THR A 142 -13.68 -4.42 0.26
C THR A 142 -15.13 -4.33 0.74
N CYS A 143 -15.54 -3.21 1.33
CA CYS A 143 -16.92 -2.97 1.75
C CYS A 143 -17.89 -2.78 0.57
N VAL A 144 -17.43 -2.24 -0.55
CA VAL A 144 -18.21 -2.06 -1.78
C VAL A 144 -18.40 -3.43 -2.44
N GLU A 145 -17.32 -4.19 -2.59
CA GLU A 145 -17.33 -5.52 -3.20
C GLU A 145 -18.15 -6.55 -2.43
N SER A 146 -18.14 -6.49 -1.10
CA SER A 146 -18.90 -7.43 -0.25
C SER A 146 -20.36 -7.05 -0.04
N CYS A 147 -20.82 -5.92 -0.61
CA CYS A 147 -22.20 -5.50 -0.49
C CYS A 147 -23.11 -6.39 -1.37
N PRO A 148 -24.15 -7.04 -0.80
CA PRO A 148 -25.04 -7.90 -1.59
C PRO A 148 -25.99 -7.10 -2.50
N VAL A 149 -26.22 -5.82 -2.21
CA VAL A 149 -27.09 -4.95 -3.00
C VAL A 149 -26.23 -4.08 -3.89
N ALA A 150 -26.40 -4.22 -5.21
CA ALA A 150 -25.65 -3.45 -6.20
C ALA A 150 -25.83 -1.93 -5.96
N SER A 151 -24.75 -1.17 -6.17
CA SER A 151 -24.76 0.30 -6.14
C SER A 151 -25.18 0.96 -4.81
N THR A 152 -25.30 0.21 -3.71
CA THR A 152 -25.65 0.75 -2.38
C THR A 152 -24.46 1.45 -1.72
N LEU A 153 -23.26 0.89 -1.90
CA LEU A 153 -22.01 1.49 -1.47
C LEU A 153 -21.21 1.86 -2.70
N THR A 154 -20.78 3.11 -2.82
CA THR A 154 -19.98 3.57 -3.96
C THR A 154 -18.77 4.36 -3.49
N PHE A 155 -17.64 4.16 -4.17
CA PHE A 155 -16.50 5.05 -4.07
C PHE A 155 -16.65 6.14 -5.13
N SER A 156 -17.08 7.33 -4.71
CA SER A 156 -17.45 8.40 -5.63
C SER A 156 -17.05 9.77 -5.11
N LEU A 157 -17.08 10.78 -5.97
CA LEU A 157 -16.97 12.19 -5.58
C LEU A 157 -18.32 12.76 -5.14
N GLN A 158 -19.40 12.37 -5.84
CA GLN A 158 -20.78 12.82 -5.62
C GLN A 158 -21.62 11.72 -4.93
N LYS A 159 -22.72 12.11 -4.25
CA LYS A 159 -23.71 11.14 -3.78
C LYS A 159 -24.20 10.32 -4.98
N PRO A 160 -24.20 8.98 -4.91
CA PRO A 160 -24.70 8.18 -6.01
C PRO A 160 -26.17 8.51 -6.24
N ALA A 161 -26.50 9.02 -7.43
CA ALA A 161 -27.88 9.03 -7.90
C ALA A 161 -28.28 7.57 -8.16
N ALA A 162 -29.44 7.16 -7.67
CA ALA A 162 -29.90 5.76 -7.59
C ALA A 162 -29.99 4.99 -8.93
N ASN A 163 -29.59 5.58 -10.06
CA ASN A 163 -29.83 4.98 -11.38
C ASN A 163 -28.80 5.36 -12.46
N LYS A 164 -27.52 5.55 -12.10
CA LYS A 164 -26.46 5.61 -13.11
C LYS A 164 -25.76 4.25 -13.21
N LYS A 165 -25.95 3.56 -14.32
CA LYS A 165 -25.11 2.41 -14.71
C LYS A 165 -23.68 2.95 -14.85
N ALA A 166 -22.83 2.69 -13.86
CA ALA A 166 -21.41 2.93 -14.00
C ALA A 166 -20.92 2.05 -15.16
N PHE A 167 -20.13 2.63 -16.07
CA PHE A 167 -19.45 1.88 -17.11
C PHE A 167 -18.42 0.98 -16.45
N ALA A 168 -18.85 -0.23 -16.07
CA ALA A 168 -17.99 -1.25 -15.55
C ALA A 168 -17.33 -1.96 -16.74
N LEU A 169 -16.13 -1.53 -17.11
CA LEU A 169 -15.26 -2.32 -17.98
C LEU A 169 -15.11 -3.71 -17.36
N SER A 170 -15.28 -4.75 -18.20
CA SER A 170 -15.04 -6.13 -17.79
C SER A 170 -13.64 -6.23 -17.15
N GLY A 171 -13.53 -6.92 -16.00
CA GLY A 171 -12.27 -6.98 -15.24
C GLY A 171 -11.10 -7.47 -16.09
N TRP A 172 -11.35 -8.39 -17.02
CA TRP A 172 -10.35 -8.90 -17.96
C TRP A 172 -9.90 -7.84 -18.98
N LEU A 173 -10.84 -7.01 -19.46
CA LEU A 173 -10.54 -5.90 -20.37
C LEU A 173 -9.66 -4.84 -19.68
N MET A 174 -9.90 -4.57 -18.39
CA MET A 174 -9.02 -3.70 -17.59
C MET A 174 -7.62 -4.28 -17.44
N THR A 175 -7.50 -5.58 -17.18
CA THR A 175 -6.19 -6.24 -17.06
C THR A 175 -5.41 -6.16 -18.37
N LEU A 176 -6.05 -6.46 -19.51
CA LEU A 176 -5.42 -6.37 -20.83
C LEU A 176 -4.99 -4.94 -21.16
N LEU A 177 -5.81 -3.96 -20.83
CA LEU A 177 -5.50 -2.55 -21.07
C LEU A 177 -4.29 -2.10 -20.23
N ILE A 178 -4.25 -2.44 -18.94
CA ILE A 178 -3.12 -2.09 -18.06
C ILE A 178 -1.83 -2.75 -18.53
N LEU A 179 -1.86 -4.04 -18.85
CA LEU A 179 -0.70 -4.76 -19.37
C LEU A 179 -0.25 -4.18 -20.71
N GLY A 180 -1.18 -3.91 -21.63
CA GLY A 180 -0.89 -3.30 -22.92
C GLY A 180 -0.20 -1.96 -22.79
N ILE A 181 -0.69 -1.08 -21.90
CA ILE A 181 -0.04 0.21 -21.60
C ILE A 181 1.36 0.00 -21.01
N MET A 182 1.51 -0.90 -20.05
CA MET A 182 2.80 -1.16 -19.41
C MET A 182 3.85 -1.62 -20.44
N PHE A 183 3.54 -2.61 -21.27
CA PHE A 183 4.45 -3.10 -22.29
C PHE A 183 4.70 -2.07 -23.40
N ALA A 184 3.71 -1.27 -23.77
CA ALA A 184 3.88 -0.19 -24.74
C ALA A 184 4.85 0.89 -24.24
N VAL A 185 4.72 1.29 -22.97
CA VAL A 185 5.62 2.28 -22.35
C VAL A 185 7.05 1.76 -22.26
N ILE A 186 7.23 0.50 -21.81
CA ILE A 186 8.56 -0.13 -21.75
C ILE A 186 9.17 -0.26 -23.14
N GLY A 187 8.40 -0.78 -24.10
CA GLY A 187 8.84 -0.93 -25.49
C GLY A 187 9.22 0.40 -26.12
N TYR A 188 8.44 1.46 -25.87
CA TYR A 188 8.76 2.82 -26.31
C TYR A 188 10.06 3.33 -25.66
N ALA A 189 10.24 3.13 -24.36
CA ALA A 189 11.45 3.55 -23.65
C ALA A 189 12.71 2.82 -24.14
N MET A 190 12.60 1.52 -24.47
CA MET A 190 13.68 0.75 -25.09
C MET A 190 13.96 1.22 -26.52
N TYR A 191 12.91 1.43 -27.34
CA TYR A 191 13.05 1.92 -28.72
C TYR A 191 13.67 3.32 -28.78
N ALA A 192 13.26 4.22 -27.89
CA ALA A 192 13.80 5.57 -27.79
C ALA A 192 15.22 5.63 -27.18
N GLY A 193 15.77 4.50 -26.75
CA GLY A 193 17.12 4.43 -26.15
C GLY A 193 17.25 5.13 -24.79
N VAL A 194 16.13 5.51 -24.16
CA VAL A 194 16.10 6.19 -22.85
C VAL A 194 16.26 5.20 -21.69
N TRP A 195 16.08 3.90 -21.97
CA TRP A 195 16.27 2.82 -21.00
C TRP A 195 17.76 2.46 -20.82
N GLN A 196 18.56 3.38 -20.29
CA GLN A 196 19.96 3.12 -19.92
C GLN A 196 20.13 3.20 -18.40
N SER A 197 20.68 2.15 -17.80
CA SER A 197 21.13 2.18 -16.41
C SER A 197 22.41 3.01 -16.33
N PRO A 198 22.50 4.02 -15.45
CA PRO A 198 23.72 4.83 -15.29
C PRO A 198 24.90 4.04 -14.67
N VAL A 199 24.72 2.77 -14.31
CA VAL A 199 25.74 1.93 -13.67
C VAL A 199 26.24 0.85 -14.64
N PRO A 200 27.54 0.85 -15.02
CA PRO A 200 28.12 -0.16 -15.90
C PRO A 200 28.03 -1.57 -15.31
N GLU A 201 27.71 -2.58 -16.13
CA GLU A 201 27.61 -3.99 -15.68
C GLU A 201 28.90 -4.52 -15.05
N GLU A 202 30.06 -4.06 -15.51
CA GLU A 202 31.37 -4.45 -14.99
C GLU A 202 31.54 -4.03 -13.52
N LEU A 203 30.97 -2.89 -13.14
CA LEU A 203 31.01 -2.38 -11.77
C LEU A 203 30.17 -3.27 -10.83
N TYR A 204 29.00 -3.73 -11.29
CA TYR A 204 28.19 -4.71 -10.55
C TYR A 204 28.92 -6.04 -10.36
N ARG A 205 29.51 -6.60 -11.43
CA ARG A 205 30.22 -7.89 -11.36
C ARG A 205 31.42 -7.84 -10.40
N ARG A 206 32.05 -6.67 -10.22
CA ARG A 206 33.16 -6.47 -9.30
C ARG A 206 32.73 -6.23 -7.85
N LEU A 207 31.62 -5.51 -7.63
CA LEU A 207 31.13 -5.14 -6.29
C LEU A 207 30.35 -6.27 -5.60
N ILE A 208 29.58 -7.08 -6.34
CA ILE A 208 28.76 -8.15 -5.75
C ILE A 208 29.59 -9.17 -4.93
N PRO A 209 30.75 -9.67 -5.41
CA PRO A 209 31.57 -10.59 -4.63
C PRO A 209 32.24 -9.95 -3.41
N GLN A 210 32.44 -8.62 -3.44
CA GLN A 210 33.09 -7.86 -2.38
C GLN A 210 32.11 -7.30 -1.34
N ALA A 211 30.81 -7.36 -1.62
CA ALA A 211 29.73 -6.89 -0.76
C ALA A 211 29.85 -7.30 0.72
N PRO A 212 30.21 -8.55 1.09
CA PRO A 212 30.35 -8.93 2.50
C PRO A 212 31.58 -8.32 3.19
N MET A 213 32.57 -7.81 2.44
CA MET A 213 33.78 -7.18 2.98
C MET A 213 33.68 -5.65 3.07
N ILE A 214 32.69 -5.04 2.41
CA ILE A 214 32.46 -3.60 2.49
C ILE A 214 31.69 -3.31 3.78
N GLY A 215 32.44 -2.96 4.84
CA GLY A 215 31.91 -2.44 6.09
C GLY A 215 31.02 -1.20 5.87
N HIS A 216 30.20 -0.90 6.88
CA HIS A 216 29.34 0.30 6.89
C HIS A 216 30.15 1.58 6.81
#